data_AF-A0A1D2R7D5-F1
#
_entry.id   AF-A0A1D2R7D5-F1
#
_cell.length_a   1.000
_cell.length_b   1.000
_cell.length_c   1.000
_cell.angle_alpha   90.00
_cell.angle_beta   90.00
_cell.angle_gamma   90.00
#
_symmetry.space_group_name_H-M   'P 1'
#
loop_
_entity.id
_entity.type
_entity.pdbx_description
1 polymer ?
#
loop_
_entity_poly.entity_id
_entity_poly.type
_entity_poly.pdbx_seq_one_letter_code
_entity_poly.pdbx_strand_id
1 'polypeptide(L)'
;MKPRPRPRDFIQTKENLIFAVVSYFPESDKILSFLRYVPEGSKFKKVNTKQAGEILKDKFREYLFYSKKFDAHLHGIPLKNIKKFFQPRERLRKILDSCERDEIEEKILKLTGIFNEKGIPFNKMGISGSVLIKNHNKNSDIDLAIYGTKNFRKARKILEKLITSGEVLELNNEQWKENYDRRKPAISYDEFLRHEKRKYNKGIIDGTKFDLLFVKDTNEIKKDTKNYKKKGKIKVLAEVIDDKFSYDYPARYKIKGEFSEVASFTHTYVGQAKKGEVIEVSGIIEEYDGKKRIV
;
A
#
# COMPACT_ATOMS: atom_id res chain seq x y z
N MET A 1 4.44 -23.83 -9.13
CA MET A 1 3.24 -22.97 -9.01
C MET A 1 3.61 -21.53 -9.37
N LYS A 2 2.84 -20.85 -10.23
CA LYS A 2 3.04 -19.41 -10.48
C LYS A 2 2.75 -18.61 -9.19
N PRO A 3 3.56 -17.60 -8.83
CA PRO A 3 3.31 -16.80 -7.63
C PRO A 3 1.93 -16.15 -7.70
N ARG A 4 1.21 -16.10 -6.58
CA ARG A 4 -0.08 -15.40 -6.46
C ARG A 4 0.19 -13.94 -6.10
N PRO A 5 0.10 -13.01 -7.06
CA PRO A 5 0.47 -11.61 -6.86
C PRO A 5 -0.52 -10.94 -5.93
N ARG A 6 -0.03 -10.04 -5.10
CA ARG A 6 -0.85 -9.31 -4.11
C ARG A 6 -0.36 -7.88 -3.96
N PRO A 7 -1.16 -6.98 -3.34
CA PRO A 7 -0.69 -5.64 -3.03
C PRO A 7 0.68 -5.66 -2.33
N ARG A 8 1.54 -4.70 -2.70
CA ARG A 8 2.98 -4.60 -2.36
C ARG A 8 3.93 -5.47 -3.21
N ASP A 9 3.43 -6.41 -4.01
CA ASP A 9 4.21 -7.04 -5.06
C ASP A 9 4.27 -6.14 -6.30
N PHE A 10 5.36 -6.24 -7.06
CA PHE A 10 5.47 -5.62 -8.39
C PHE A 10 5.54 -6.69 -9.49
N ILE A 11 5.14 -6.33 -10.70
CA ILE A 11 5.29 -7.15 -11.90
C ILE A 11 6.03 -6.37 -12.98
N GLN A 12 6.92 -7.05 -13.70
CA GLN A 12 7.61 -6.53 -14.87
C GLN A 12 6.98 -7.09 -16.14
N THR A 13 6.65 -6.23 -17.09
CA THR A 13 6.19 -6.68 -18.42
C THR A 13 7.37 -7.03 -19.33
N LYS A 14 7.08 -7.62 -20.50
CA LYS A 14 8.09 -7.91 -21.53
C LYS A 14 8.79 -6.65 -22.05
N GLU A 15 8.09 -5.51 -22.04
CA GLU A 15 8.59 -4.19 -22.42
C GLU A 15 9.36 -3.49 -21.28
N ASN A 16 9.64 -4.21 -20.19
CA ASN A 16 10.34 -3.73 -19.00
C ASN A 16 9.62 -2.60 -18.22
N LEU A 17 8.31 -2.46 -18.37
CA LEU A 17 7.49 -1.63 -17.48
C LEU A 17 7.28 -2.31 -16.14
N ILE A 18 7.29 -1.56 -15.04
CA ILE A 18 7.05 -2.10 -13.70
C ILE A 18 5.74 -1.56 -13.13
N PHE A 19 4.85 -2.49 -12.81
CA PHE A 19 3.55 -2.20 -12.22
C PHE A 19 3.48 -2.67 -10.77
N ALA A 20 2.92 -1.84 -9.90
CA ALA A 20 2.55 -2.23 -8.54
C ALA A 20 1.20 -2.93 -8.55
N VAL A 21 1.09 -4.11 -7.95
CA VAL A 21 -0.17 -4.85 -7.86
C VAL A 21 -1.13 -4.11 -6.92
N VAL A 22 -2.39 -3.96 -7.33
CA VAL A 22 -3.42 -3.23 -6.55
C VAL A 22 -4.59 -4.12 -6.13
N SER A 23 -4.58 -5.40 -6.50
CA SER A 23 -5.63 -6.36 -6.15
C SER A 23 -5.04 -7.71 -5.72
N TYR A 24 -5.75 -8.42 -4.84
CA TYR A 24 -5.44 -9.81 -4.47
C TYR A 24 -5.97 -10.84 -5.49
N PHE A 25 -6.77 -10.39 -6.44
CA PHE A 25 -7.41 -11.25 -7.44
C PHE A 25 -7.26 -10.65 -8.84
N PRO A 26 -6.96 -11.48 -9.85
CA PRO A 26 -7.04 -11.05 -11.22
C PRO A 26 -8.50 -10.87 -11.65
N GLU A 27 -8.70 -10.14 -12.74
CA GLU A 27 -9.98 -10.01 -13.44
C GLU A 27 -9.74 -10.29 -14.92
N SER A 28 -10.52 -11.20 -15.52
CA SER A 28 -10.40 -11.55 -16.95
C SER A 28 -8.95 -11.86 -17.38
N ASP A 29 -8.28 -12.72 -16.60
CA ASP A 29 -6.88 -13.14 -16.72
C ASP A 29 -5.83 -12.02 -16.69
N LYS A 30 -6.21 -10.87 -16.14
CA LYS A 30 -5.33 -9.71 -15.96
C LYS A 30 -5.08 -9.45 -14.48
N ILE A 31 -3.82 -9.20 -14.14
CA ILE A 31 -3.48 -8.69 -12.81
C ILE A 31 -3.79 -7.21 -12.79
N LEU A 32 -4.70 -6.81 -11.91
CA LEU A 32 -4.98 -5.40 -11.66
C LEU A 32 -3.79 -4.78 -10.95
N SER A 33 -3.24 -3.74 -11.58
CA SER A 33 -2.01 -3.11 -11.14
C SER A 33 -2.00 -1.63 -11.50
N PHE A 34 -0.90 -0.95 -11.20
CA PHE A 34 -0.70 0.45 -11.49
C PHE A 34 0.73 0.69 -11.96
N LEU A 35 0.92 1.41 -13.07
CA LEU A 35 2.25 1.64 -13.65
C LEU A 35 3.02 2.55 -12.68
N ARG A 36 4.18 2.08 -12.24
CA ARG A 36 5.01 2.78 -11.27
C ARG A 36 6.36 3.18 -11.81
N TYR A 37 6.94 2.35 -12.67
CA TYR A 37 8.21 2.67 -13.27
C TYR A 37 8.29 2.30 -14.75
N VAL A 38 9.03 3.12 -15.48
CA VAL A 38 9.37 2.91 -16.89
C VAL A 38 10.89 2.78 -17.03
N PRO A 39 11.39 2.05 -18.04
CA PRO A 39 12.83 1.92 -18.25
C PRO A 39 13.47 3.28 -18.58
N GLU A 40 14.63 3.54 -17.99
CA GLU A 40 15.48 4.71 -18.26
C GLU A 40 16.95 4.24 -18.26
N GLY A 41 17.43 3.82 -19.44
CA GLY A 41 18.73 3.16 -19.59
C GLY A 41 18.79 1.84 -18.82
N SER A 42 19.78 1.70 -17.93
CA SER A 42 19.95 0.55 -17.04
C SER A 42 19.13 0.64 -15.74
N LYS A 43 18.45 1.77 -15.50
CA LYS A 43 17.63 2.04 -14.30
C LYS A 43 16.16 2.18 -14.64
N PHE A 44 15.36 2.47 -13.62
CA PHE A 44 13.94 2.74 -13.75
C PHE A 44 13.58 4.14 -13.27
N LYS A 45 12.80 4.85 -14.08
CA LYS A 45 12.21 6.13 -13.73
C LYS A 45 10.83 5.95 -13.11
N LYS A 46 10.62 6.51 -11.93
CA LYS A 46 9.31 6.52 -11.28
C LYS A 46 8.36 7.48 -12.00
N VAL A 47 7.13 7.05 -12.27
CA VAL A 47 6.10 7.88 -12.91
C VAL A 47 4.92 8.13 -11.95
N ASN A 48 4.34 9.32 -12.06
CA ASN A 48 3.12 9.68 -11.34
C ASN A 48 1.85 9.21 -12.10
N THR A 49 0.67 9.44 -11.54
CA THR A 49 -0.60 8.96 -12.13
C THR A 49 -0.88 9.53 -13.51
N LYS A 50 -0.61 10.82 -13.71
CA LYS A 50 -0.85 11.49 -15.00
C LYS A 50 0.07 10.91 -16.07
N GLN A 51 1.37 10.87 -15.77
CA GLN A 51 2.40 10.30 -16.66
C GLN A 51 2.13 8.83 -16.99
N ALA A 52 1.72 8.04 -16.00
CA ALA A 52 1.36 6.65 -16.21
C ALA A 52 0.19 6.50 -17.20
N GLY A 53 -0.85 7.30 -17.04
CA GLY A 53 -2.01 7.29 -17.96
C GLY A 53 -1.63 7.70 -19.39
N GLU A 54 -0.84 8.76 -19.54
CA GLU A 54 -0.36 9.24 -20.85
C GLU A 54 0.48 8.17 -21.57
N ILE A 55 1.48 7.60 -20.89
CA ILE A 55 2.36 6.57 -21.45
C ILE A 55 1.58 5.35 -21.92
N LEU A 56 0.63 4.87 -21.12
CA LEU A 56 -0.19 3.71 -21.50
C LEU A 56 -1.14 4.05 -22.65
N LYS A 57 -1.76 5.22 -22.65
CA LYS A 57 -2.65 5.65 -23.73
C LYS A 57 -1.91 5.77 -25.07
N ASP A 58 -0.67 6.22 -25.04
CA ASP A 58 0.08 6.50 -26.26
C ASP A 58 0.82 5.27 -26.79
N LYS A 59 1.38 4.44 -25.90
CA LYS A 59 2.31 3.36 -26.29
C LYS A 59 1.86 1.95 -25.93
N PHE A 60 1.01 1.77 -24.92
CA PHE A 60 0.69 0.46 -24.35
C PHE A 60 -0.80 0.32 -23.99
N ARG A 61 -1.66 0.59 -24.97
CA ARG A 61 -3.13 0.64 -24.78
C ARG A 61 -3.70 -0.69 -24.31
N GLU A 62 -3.04 -1.81 -24.63
CA GLU A 62 -3.40 -3.15 -24.20
C GLU A 62 -3.38 -3.34 -22.68
N TYR A 63 -2.69 -2.45 -21.94
CA TYR A 63 -2.65 -2.46 -20.48
C TYR A 63 -3.73 -1.57 -19.85
N LEU A 64 -4.45 -0.76 -20.63
CA LEU A 64 -5.64 -0.05 -20.17
C LEU A 64 -6.82 -1.02 -20.15
N PHE A 65 -7.37 -1.25 -18.96
CA PHE A 65 -8.42 -2.24 -18.75
C PHE A 65 -9.61 -1.61 -18.06
N TYR A 66 -10.79 -1.70 -18.68
CA TYR A 66 -12.03 -1.38 -17.99
C TYR A 66 -12.47 -2.58 -17.15
N SER A 67 -12.40 -2.41 -15.83
CA SER A 67 -12.89 -3.39 -14.86
C SER A 67 -14.41 -3.30 -14.80
N LYS A 68 -15.09 -4.38 -15.20
CA LYS A 68 -16.55 -4.50 -15.02
C LYS A 68 -16.89 -4.65 -13.55
N LYS A 69 -15.97 -5.24 -12.77
CA LYS A 69 -16.13 -5.42 -11.34
C LYS A 69 -16.16 -4.09 -10.57
N PHE A 70 -15.28 -3.15 -10.90
CA PHE A 70 -15.15 -1.87 -10.19
C PHE A 70 -15.76 -0.68 -10.95
N ASP A 71 -16.35 -0.93 -12.13
CA ASP A 71 -16.90 0.10 -13.01
C ASP A 71 -15.89 1.25 -13.22
N ALA A 72 -14.65 0.87 -13.57
CA ALA A 72 -13.51 1.79 -13.58
C ALA A 72 -12.45 1.39 -14.60
N HIS A 73 -11.79 2.40 -15.18
CA HIS A 73 -10.54 2.21 -15.90
C HIS A 73 -9.40 1.98 -14.91
N LEU A 74 -8.74 0.84 -15.03
CA LEU A 74 -7.58 0.40 -14.26
C LEU A 74 -6.47 -0.03 -15.21
N HIS A 75 -5.30 -0.37 -14.69
CA HIS A 75 -4.32 -1.10 -15.49
C HIS A 75 -4.49 -2.60 -15.25
N GLY A 76 -4.52 -3.37 -16.33
CA GLY A 76 -4.70 -4.82 -16.29
C GLY A 76 -3.65 -5.51 -17.14
N ILE A 77 -2.73 -6.24 -16.51
CA ILE A 77 -1.62 -6.89 -17.23
C ILE A 77 -1.97 -8.35 -17.48
N PRO A 78 -2.12 -8.79 -18.75
CA PRO A 78 -2.33 -10.18 -19.08
C PRO A 78 -1.17 -11.05 -18.58
N LEU A 79 -1.46 -12.23 -18.04
CA LEU A 79 -0.42 -13.14 -17.53
C LEU A 79 0.67 -13.46 -18.57
N LYS A 80 0.30 -13.53 -19.86
CA LYS A 80 1.22 -13.80 -20.98
C LYS A 80 2.22 -12.65 -21.26
N ASN A 81 1.95 -11.44 -20.77
CA ASN A 81 2.80 -10.27 -20.95
C ASN A 81 3.77 -10.06 -19.78
N ILE A 82 3.68 -10.88 -18.74
CA ILE A 82 4.53 -10.76 -17.55
C ILE A 82 5.85 -11.49 -17.78
N LYS A 83 6.95 -10.75 -17.64
CA LYS A 83 8.32 -11.26 -17.69
C LYS A 83 8.80 -11.72 -16.31
N LYS A 84 8.45 -10.98 -15.25
CA LYS A 84 8.98 -11.22 -13.89
C LYS A 84 8.00 -10.78 -12.81
N PHE A 85 7.99 -11.51 -11.70
CA PHE A 85 7.34 -11.11 -10.46
C PHE A 85 8.39 -10.65 -9.45
N PHE A 86 8.10 -9.60 -8.70
CA PHE A 86 8.90 -9.15 -7.58
C PHE A 86 8.09 -9.27 -6.29
N GLN A 87 8.55 -10.10 -5.37
CA GLN A 87 7.86 -10.40 -4.12
C GLN A 87 8.63 -9.87 -2.91
N PRO A 88 8.00 -9.10 -1.99
CA PRO A 88 8.68 -8.54 -0.83
C PRO A 88 9.35 -9.56 0.08
N ARG A 89 8.71 -10.72 0.31
CA ARG A 89 9.28 -11.82 1.11
C ARG A 89 10.59 -12.34 0.50
N GLU A 90 10.60 -12.52 -0.83
CA GLU A 90 11.80 -12.98 -1.54
C GLU A 90 12.91 -11.93 -1.53
N ARG A 91 12.55 -10.63 -1.64
CA ARG A 91 13.54 -9.56 -1.54
C ARG A 91 14.22 -9.55 -0.18
N LEU A 92 13.42 -9.61 0.90
CA LEU A 92 13.95 -9.65 2.27
C LEU A 92 14.84 -10.87 2.47
N ARG A 93 14.38 -12.07 2.07
CA ARG A 93 15.19 -13.29 2.18
C ARG A 93 16.55 -13.12 1.50
N LYS A 94 16.58 -12.58 0.28
CA LYS A 94 17.84 -12.29 -0.43
C LYS A 94 18.73 -11.27 0.29
N ILE A 95 18.17 -10.32 1.04
CA ILE A 95 18.95 -9.37 1.85
C ILE A 95 19.55 -10.10 3.05
N LEU A 96 18.77 -10.92 3.75
CA LEU A 96 19.22 -11.71 4.90
C LEU A 96 20.34 -12.68 4.52
N ASP A 97 20.18 -13.39 3.40
CA ASP A 97 21.12 -14.41 2.90
C ASP A 97 22.39 -13.81 2.26
N SER A 98 22.45 -12.50 2.02
CA SER A 98 23.60 -11.86 1.32
C SER A 98 24.75 -11.55 2.27
N CYS A 99 25.98 -11.78 1.83
CA CYS A 99 27.19 -11.29 2.52
C CYS A 99 27.55 -9.85 2.11
N GLU A 100 27.10 -9.42 0.93
CA GLU A 100 27.29 -8.05 0.43
C GLU A 100 25.97 -7.30 0.50
N ARG A 101 25.94 -6.21 1.26
CA ARG A 101 24.78 -5.34 1.44
C ARG A 101 25.24 -3.90 1.34
N ASP A 102 24.42 -3.08 0.68
CA ASP A 102 24.60 -1.63 0.74
C ASP A 102 24.04 -1.05 2.04
N GLU A 103 24.24 0.25 2.24
CA GLU A 103 23.83 0.97 3.45
C GLU A 103 22.33 0.81 3.78
N ILE A 104 21.45 0.80 2.77
CA ILE A 104 20.01 0.64 2.99
C ILE A 104 19.70 -0.81 3.37
N GLU A 105 20.38 -1.78 2.75
CA GLU A 105 20.20 -3.19 3.04
C GLU A 105 20.69 -3.58 4.44
N GLU A 106 21.76 -2.95 4.93
CA GLU A 106 22.20 -3.08 6.33
C GLU A 106 21.18 -2.50 7.32
N LYS A 107 20.62 -1.32 7.03
CA LYS A 107 19.53 -0.74 7.84
C LYS A 107 18.28 -1.61 7.85
N ILE A 108 17.96 -2.27 6.73
CA ILE A 108 16.87 -3.26 6.64
C ILE A 108 17.16 -4.46 7.53
N LEU A 109 18.38 -5.00 7.53
CA LEU A 109 18.77 -6.11 8.38
C LEU A 109 18.57 -5.76 9.86
N LYS A 110 19.08 -4.59 10.28
CA LYS A 110 18.90 -4.08 11.66
C LYS A 110 17.42 -3.93 12.01
N LEU A 111 16.65 -3.23 11.18
CA LEU A 111 15.23 -2.97 11.43
C LEU A 111 14.44 -4.29 11.56
N THR A 112 14.65 -5.23 10.64
CA THR A 112 13.94 -6.51 10.64
C THR A 112 14.39 -7.42 11.79
N GLY A 113 15.66 -7.35 12.19
CA GLY A 113 16.18 -8.01 13.40
C GLY A 113 15.43 -7.57 14.66
N ILE A 114 15.29 -6.25 14.87
CA ILE A 114 14.55 -5.68 16.02
C ILE A 114 13.10 -6.20 16.06
N PHE A 115 12.40 -6.18 14.92
CA PHE A 115 11.02 -6.70 14.87
C PHE A 115 10.96 -8.21 15.11
N ASN A 116 11.95 -8.96 14.63
CA ASN A 116 12.04 -10.40 14.84
C ASN A 116 12.25 -10.76 16.31
N GLU A 117 13.18 -10.08 17.00
CA GLU A 117 13.44 -10.25 18.44
C GLU A 117 12.21 -9.93 19.28
N LYS A 118 11.44 -8.89 18.91
CA LYS A 118 10.16 -8.54 19.56
C LYS A 118 9.00 -9.42 19.08
N GLY A 119 9.30 -10.47 18.31
CA GLY A 119 8.44 -11.61 17.98
C GLY A 119 7.54 -11.43 16.75
N ILE A 120 8.01 -10.73 15.72
CA ILE A 120 7.46 -10.77 14.35
C ILE A 120 8.40 -11.63 13.49
N PRO A 121 8.07 -12.89 13.19
CA PRO A 121 8.98 -13.78 12.47
C PRO A 121 9.36 -13.23 11.09
N PHE A 122 10.60 -13.48 10.64
CA PHE A 122 11.06 -13.08 9.30
C PHE A 122 10.14 -13.52 8.16
N ASN A 123 9.53 -14.71 8.24
CA ASN A 123 8.58 -15.20 7.23
C ASN A 123 7.24 -14.43 7.18
N LYS A 124 7.02 -13.51 8.13
CA LYS A 124 5.91 -12.55 8.17
C LYS A 124 6.34 -11.14 7.78
N MET A 125 7.55 -10.95 7.27
CA MET A 125 8.09 -9.67 6.81
C MET A 125 8.49 -9.72 5.33
N GLY A 126 8.64 -8.56 4.71
CA GLY A 126 9.12 -8.42 3.34
C GLY A 126 9.47 -6.96 3.01
N ILE A 127 10.25 -6.74 1.97
CA ILE A 127 10.66 -5.39 1.55
C ILE A 127 10.07 -5.03 0.18
N SER A 128 9.27 -3.97 0.16
CA SER A 128 8.57 -3.45 -1.03
C SER A 128 9.32 -2.20 -1.59
N GLY A 129 8.69 -1.46 -2.49
CA GLY A 129 9.16 -0.14 -2.90
C GLY A 129 10.32 -0.18 -3.89
N SER A 130 11.20 0.83 -3.84
CA SER A 130 12.39 0.90 -4.71
C SER A 130 13.37 -0.25 -4.43
N VAL A 131 13.50 -0.68 -3.17
CA VAL A 131 14.40 -1.76 -2.76
C VAL A 131 13.97 -3.11 -3.34
N LEU A 132 12.65 -3.34 -3.49
CA LEU A 132 12.09 -4.55 -4.10
C LEU A 132 12.63 -4.82 -5.51
N ILE A 133 12.86 -3.75 -6.28
CA ILE A 133 13.36 -3.81 -7.66
C ILE A 133 14.83 -3.41 -7.80
N LYS A 134 15.55 -3.26 -6.68
CA LYS A 134 16.93 -2.76 -6.64
C LYS A 134 17.12 -1.41 -7.36
N ASN A 135 16.11 -0.53 -7.26
CA ASN A 135 16.15 0.83 -7.81
C ASN A 135 16.24 1.88 -6.68
N HIS A 136 16.75 1.48 -5.51
CA HIS A 136 16.97 2.34 -4.37
C HIS A 136 18.34 3.02 -4.43
N ASN A 137 18.52 4.02 -3.58
CA ASN A 137 19.76 4.76 -3.34
C ASN A 137 19.81 5.12 -1.84
N LYS A 138 20.88 5.78 -1.40
CA LYS A 138 21.06 6.19 0.00
C LYS A 138 19.94 7.06 0.60
N ASN A 139 19.16 7.75 -0.24
CA ASN A 139 18.03 8.59 0.17
C ASN A 139 16.69 7.86 0.09
N SER A 140 16.68 6.55 -0.19
CA SER A 140 15.45 5.78 -0.32
C SER A 140 14.86 5.42 1.03
N ASP A 141 13.53 5.48 1.11
CA ASP A 141 12.78 4.98 2.25
C ASP A 141 12.74 3.44 2.27
N ILE A 142 12.51 2.87 3.45
CA ILE A 142 12.30 1.43 3.63
C ILE A 142 10.80 1.13 3.72
N ASP A 143 10.27 0.40 2.74
CA ASP A 143 8.88 -0.06 2.70
C ASP A 143 8.77 -1.48 3.30
N LEU A 144 8.66 -1.57 4.63
CA LEU A 144 8.58 -2.85 5.36
C LEU A 144 7.16 -3.43 5.34
N ALA A 145 6.94 -4.44 4.51
CA ALA A 145 5.70 -5.19 4.45
C ALA A 145 5.59 -6.19 5.61
N ILE A 146 4.50 -6.11 6.38
CA ILE A 146 4.17 -7.06 7.44
C ILE A 146 2.92 -7.84 7.04
N TYR A 147 3.03 -9.17 7.09
CA TYR A 147 2.01 -10.10 6.66
C TYR A 147 1.15 -10.59 7.82
N GLY A 148 -0.17 -10.46 7.67
CA GLY A 148 -1.14 -10.96 8.63
C GLY A 148 -1.60 -9.89 9.61
N THR A 149 -2.90 -9.85 9.87
CA THR A 149 -3.57 -8.82 10.67
C THR A 149 -3.04 -8.80 12.10
N LYS A 150 -2.82 -9.98 12.69
CA LYS A 150 -2.24 -10.13 14.04
C LYS A 150 -0.83 -9.55 14.10
N ASN A 151 0.02 -9.87 13.12
CA ASN A 151 1.41 -9.42 13.09
C ASN A 151 1.50 -7.92 12.85
N PHE A 152 0.71 -7.36 11.93
CA PHE A 152 0.73 -5.92 11.67
C PHE A 152 0.25 -5.12 12.89
N ARG A 153 -0.80 -5.58 13.59
CA ARG A 153 -1.21 -4.96 14.86
C ARG A 153 -0.12 -5.01 15.92
N LYS A 154 0.58 -6.15 16.03
CA LYS A 154 1.72 -6.31 16.95
C LYS A 154 2.89 -5.41 16.55
N ALA A 155 3.23 -5.31 15.26
CA ALA A 155 4.30 -4.46 14.75
C ALA A 155 4.06 -2.98 15.06
N ARG A 156 2.82 -2.48 14.93
CA ARG A 156 2.48 -1.10 15.32
C ARG A 156 2.70 -0.83 16.82
N LYS A 157 2.31 -1.77 17.69
CA LYS A 157 2.56 -1.68 19.14
C LYS A 157 4.04 -1.76 19.48
N ILE A 158 4.80 -2.56 18.74
CA ILE A 158 6.26 -2.62 18.88
C ILE A 158 6.86 -1.26 18.49
N LEU A 159 6.44 -0.69 17.36
CA LEU A 159 6.93 0.60 16.89
C LEU A 159 6.60 1.74 17.84
N GLU A 160 5.38 1.77 18.40
CA GLU A 160 4.99 2.70 19.46
C GLU A 160 5.99 2.66 20.63
N LYS A 161 6.28 1.45 21.15
CA LYS A 161 7.25 1.28 22.25
C LYS A 161 8.67 1.70 21.85
N LEU A 162 9.12 1.33 20.66
CA LEU A 162 10.43 1.68 20.12
C LEU A 162 10.61 3.20 20.06
N ILE A 163 9.59 3.91 19.59
CA ILE A 163 9.57 5.38 19.55
C ILE A 163 9.62 5.95 20.97
N THR A 164 8.79 5.45 21.89
CA THR A 164 8.79 5.92 23.29
C THR A 164 10.14 5.68 23.99
N SER A 165 10.83 4.59 23.67
CA SER A 165 12.15 4.26 24.24
C SER A 165 13.34 5.00 23.58
N GLY A 166 13.13 5.64 22.43
CA GLY A 166 14.20 6.27 21.65
C GLY A 166 15.02 5.31 20.78
N GLU A 167 14.76 3.99 20.81
CA GLU A 167 15.39 3.00 19.92
C GLU A 167 15.08 3.27 18.42
N VAL A 168 13.93 3.87 18.12
CA VAL A 168 13.53 4.36 16.79
C VAL A 168 13.09 5.81 16.94
N LEU A 169 13.46 6.67 15.99
CA LEU A 169 13.05 8.07 16.04
C LEU A 169 11.69 8.27 15.36
N GLU A 170 10.90 9.22 15.88
CA GLU A 170 9.74 9.76 15.16
C GLU A 170 10.21 10.65 14.01
N LEU A 171 9.37 10.82 12.98
CA LEU A 171 9.59 11.83 11.95
C LEU A 171 9.56 13.24 12.57
N ASN A 172 10.46 14.10 12.11
CA ASN A 172 10.49 15.50 12.49
C ASN A 172 9.41 16.31 11.72
N ASN A 173 9.23 17.58 12.09
CA ASN A 173 8.20 18.44 11.50
C ASN A 173 8.39 18.65 9.99
N GLU A 174 9.63 18.75 9.51
CA GLU A 174 9.94 18.91 8.09
C GLU A 174 9.51 17.67 7.30
N GLN A 175 9.85 16.47 7.77
CA GLN A 175 9.46 15.21 7.14
C GLN A 175 7.94 14.98 7.18
N TRP A 176 7.27 15.42 8.24
CA TRP A 176 5.81 15.41 8.29
C TRP A 176 5.19 16.38 7.29
N LYS A 177 5.79 17.57 7.13
CA LYS A 177 5.36 18.57 6.16
C LYS A 177 5.54 18.07 4.72
N GLU A 178 6.67 17.44 4.40
CA GLU A 178 6.89 16.78 3.11
C GLU A 178 5.85 15.69 2.83
N ASN A 179 5.50 14.89 3.84
CA ASN A 179 4.46 13.87 3.71
C ASN A 179 3.08 14.49 3.43
N TYR A 180 2.76 15.61 4.08
CA TYR A 180 1.53 16.36 3.87
C TYR A 180 1.49 16.96 2.46
N ASP A 181 2.51 17.68 2.04
CA ASP A 181 2.58 18.37 0.75
C ASP A 181 2.59 17.38 -0.43
N ARG A 182 3.16 16.18 -0.23
CA ARG A 182 3.11 15.09 -1.21
C ARG A 182 1.71 14.47 -1.34
N ARG A 183 0.98 14.33 -0.24
CA ARG A 183 -0.35 13.68 -0.22
C ARG A 183 -1.49 14.66 -0.54
N LYS A 184 -1.31 15.95 -0.27
CA LYS A 184 -2.29 17.03 -0.43
C LYS A 184 -3.69 16.62 0.05
N PRO A 185 -3.84 16.20 1.32
CA PRO A 185 -5.14 15.78 1.82
C PRO A 185 -6.08 16.98 1.94
N ALA A 186 -7.38 16.72 2.04
CA ALA A 186 -8.41 17.77 2.21
C ALA A 186 -8.50 18.36 3.64
N ILE A 187 -7.74 17.81 4.59
CA ILE A 187 -7.70 18.22 6.01
C ILE A 187 -6.49 19.13 6.25
N SER A 188 -6.53 19.90 7.34
CA SER A 188 -5.40 20.76 7.73
C SER A 188 -4.13 19.96 8.09
N TYR A 189 -2.98 20.64 8.14
CA TYR A 189 -1.73 20.00 8.53
C TYR A 189 -1.79 19.44 9.96
N ASP A 190 -2.39 20.17 10.90
CA ASP A 190 -2.48 19.73 12.29
C ASP A 190 -3.40 18.50 12.44
N GLU A 191 -4.51 18.48 11.72
CA GLU A 191 -5.38 17.29 11.63
C GLU A 191 -4.64 16.11 11.01
N PHE A 192 -3.94 16.33 9.90
CA PHE A 192 -3.14 15.31 9.25
C PHE A 192 -2.09 14.73 10.20
N LEU A 193 -1.36 15.58 10.91
CA LEU A 193 -0.32 15.19 11.84
C LEU A 193 -0.90 14.35 12.99
N ARG A 194 -1.99 14.83 13.63
CA ARG A 194 -2.70 14.06 14.68
C ARG A 194 -3.11 12.68 14.19
N HIS A 195 -3.62 12.57 12.96
CA HIS A 195 -4.03 11.30 12.39
C HIS A 195 -2.87 10.41 12.00
N GLU A 196 -1.76 10.93 11.47
CA GLU A 196 -0.61 10.10 11.10
C GLU A 196 0.15 9.60 12.33
N LYS A 197 0.39 10.44 13.36
CA LYS A 197 1.16 10.05 14.56
C LYS A 197 0.56 8.86 15.28
N ARG A 198 -0.76 8.84 15.43
CA ARG A 198 -1.49 7.73 16.07
C ARG A 198 -1.54 6.43 15.26
N LYS A 199 -1.05 6.41 14.01
CA LYS A 199 -1.03 5.20 13.18
C LYS A 199 0.10 4.27 13.55
N TYR A 200 1.17 4.77 14.18
CA TYR A 200 2.38 4.03 14.54
C TYR A 200 2.82 3.08 13.42
N ASN A 201 2.95 3.63 12.21
CA ASN A 201 3.36 2.90 11.01
C ASN A 201 4.49 3.60 10.26
N LYS A 202 5.14 4.58 10.88
CA LYS A 202 6.31 5.30 10.35
C LYS A 202 7.33 5.51 11.46
N GLY A 203 8.59 5.45 11.10
CA GLY A 203 9.70 5.76 12.00
C GLY A 203 10.98 6.02 11.22
N ILE A 204 12.05 6.30 11.95
CA ILE A 204 13.38 6.51 11.40
C ILE A 204 14.35 5.57 12.11
N ILE A 205 15.07 4.79 11.32
CA ILE A 205 16.16 3.91 11.78
C ILE A 205 17.46 4.39 11.14
N ASP A 206 18.44 4.76 11.95
CA ASP A 206 19.76 5.22 11.51
C ASP A 206 19.69 6.30 10.40
N GLY A 207 18.84 7.31 10.62
CA GLY A 207 18.61 8.42 9.68
C GLY A 207 17.75 8.10 8.46
N THR A 208 17.30 6.85 8.29
CA THR A 208 16.46 6.42 7.16
C THR A 208 15.01 6.24 7.57
N LYS A 209 14.10 6.90 6.85
CA LYS A 209 12.65 6.75 7.04
C LYS A 209 12.20 5.35 6.62
N PHE A 210 11.29 4.77 7.40
CA PHE A 210 10.62 3.53 7.05
C PHE A 210 9.12 3.59 7.31
N ASP A 211 8.38 2.83 6.50
CA ASP A 211 6.94 2.66 6.59
C ASP A 211 6.60 1.18 6.88
N LEU A 212 5.71 0.94 7.84
CA LEU A 212 5.06 -0.36 8.03
C LEU A 212 3.87 -0.49 7.08
N LEU A 213 3.93 -1.45 6.16
CA LEU A 213 2.92 -1.70 5.15
C LEU A 213 2.17 -3.00 5.47
N PHE A 214 0.85 -2.92 5.63
CA PHE A 214 0.04 -4.12 5.83
C PHE A 214 -0.13 -4.92 4.54
N VAL A 215 0.00 -6.25 4.65
CA VAL A 215 -0.36 -7.22 3.62
C VAL A 215 -1.14 -8.37 4.26
N LYS A 216 -2.25 -8.80 3.64
CA LYS A 216 -2.97 -9.98 4.12
C LYS A 216 -2.14 -11.24 3.95
N ASP A 217 -2.19 -12.10 4.96
CA ASP A 217 -1.66 -13.45 4.82
C ASP A 217 -2.62 -14.31 3.99
N THR A 218 -2.12 -15.42 3.43
CA THR A 218 -2.88 -16.21 2.45
C THR A 218 -4.24 -16.69 2.97
N ASN A 219 -4.32 -17.05 4.25
CA ASN A 219 -5.54 -17.47 4.93
C ASN A 219 -6.52 -16.32 5.27
N GLU A 220 -6.07 -15.06 5.22
CA GLU A 220 -6.91 -13.87 5.47
C GLU A 220 -7.55 -13.32 4.19
N ILE A 221 -7.08 -13.79 3.01
CA ILE A 221 -7.56 -13.34 1.71
C ILE A 221 -8.88 -14.04 1.39
N LYS A 222 -9.98 -13.29 1.50
CA LYS A 222 -11.31 -13.73 1.05
C LYS A 222 -11.58 -13.21 -0.36
N LYS A 223 -12.13 -14.09 -1.23
CA LYS A 223 -12.54 -13.69 -2.58
C LYS A 223 -13.68 -12.69 -2.48
N ASP A 224 -13.48 -11.55 -3.13
CA ASP A 224 -14.52 -10.56 -3.29
C ASP A 224 -15.27 -10.86 -4.59
N THR A 225 -16.49 -11.34 -4.46
CA THR A 225 -17.37 -11.76 -5.56
C THR A 225 -18.34 -10.66 -6.01
N LYS A 226 -18.29 -9.49 -5.36
CA LYS A 226 -19.19 -8.38 -5.63
C LYS A 226 -18.82 -7.66 -6.92
N ASN A 227 -19.84 -7.11 -7.57
CA ASN A 227 -19.68 -6.12 -8.64
C ASN A 227 -20.20 -4.79 -8.13
N TYR A 228 -19.43 -3.74 -8.35
CA TYR A 228 -19.72 -2.39 -7.88
C TYR A 228 -20.10 -1.52 -9.08
N LYS A 229 -21.26 -0.85 -8.99
CA LYS A 229 -21.73 0.11 -10.01
C LYS A 229 -21.70 1.51 -9.44
N LYS A 230 -21.13 2.46 -10.19
CA LYS A 230 -21.09 3.87 -9.76
C LYS A 230 -22.41 4.56 -10.04
N LYS A 231 -22.93 5.32 -9.08
CA LYS A 231 -24.23 6.01 -9.19
C LYS A 231 -24.14 7.54 -9.17
N GLY A 232 -23.14 8.11 -8.51
CA GLY A 232 -23.00 9.56 -8.40
C GLY A 232 -22.01 9.96 -7.31
N LYS A 233 -21.72 11.26 -7.21
CA LYS A 233 -20.88 11.81 -6.14
C LYS A 233 -21.72 12.10 -4.91
N ILE A 234 -21.13 11.98 -3.73
CA ILE A 234 -21.77 12.33 -2.47
C ILE A 234 -20.77 12.89 -1.47
N LYS A 235 -21.26 13.71 -0.56
CA LYS A 235 -20.56 14.16 0.65
C LYS A 235 -21.45 13.93 1.86
N VAL A 236 -20.98 13.21 2.88
CA VAL A 236 -21.75 12.90 4.10
C VAL A 236 -20.89 12.99 5.35
N LEU A 237 -21.53 13.27 6.48
CA LEU A 237 -20.99 13.02 7.82
C LEU A 237 -21.51 11.67 8.31
N ALA A 238 -20.61 10.83 8.82
CA ALA A 238 -21.00 9.51 9.30
C ALA A 238 -20.15 9.05 10.50
N GLU A 239 -20.77 8.33 11.42
CA GLU A 239 -20.08 7.69 12.55
C GLU A 239 -19.48 6.35 12.10
N VAL A 240 -18.19 6.13 12.40
CA VAL A 240 -17.50 4.85 12.15
C VAL A 240 -17.88 3.84 13.23
N ILE A 241 -18.50 2.73 12.85
CA ILE A 241 -18.92 1.68 13.79
C ILE A 241 -17.97 0.48 13.85
N ASP A 242 -17.11 0.31 12.83
CA ASP A 242 -16.10 -0.76 12.76
C ASP A 242 -14.94 -0.34 11.84
N ASP A 243 -13.73 -0.30 12.39
CA ASP A 243 -12.47 0.06 11.73
C ASP A 243 -11.53 -1.15 11.53
N LYS A 244 -12.04 -2.38 11.66
CA LYS A 244 -11.24 -3.62 11.59
C LYS A 244 -10.37 -3.74 10.33
N PHE A 245 -10.83 -3.16 9.22
CA PHE A 245 -10.20 -3.20 7.90
C PHE A 245 -9.58 -1.85 7.50
N SER A 246 -9.38 -0.93 8.45
CA SER A 246 -8.80 0.40 8.20
C SER A 246 -7.40 0.37 7.60
N TYR A 247 -6.65 -0.72 7.80
CA TYR A 247 -5.32 -0.91 7.23
C TYR A 247 -5.28 -1.78 5.97
N ASP A 248 -6.42 -2.36 5.56
CA ASP A 248 -6.53 -3.16 4.34
C ASP A 248 -6.21 -2.29 3.10
N TYR A 249 -6.06 -2.96 1.96
CA TYR A 249 -6.09 -2.30 0.65
C TYR A 249 -7.23 -2.90 -0.19
N PRO A 250 -8.31 -2.13 -0.47
CA PRO A 250 -8.58 -0.78 0.03
C PRO A 250 -8.82 -0.74 1.55
N ALA A 251 -8.59 0.42 2.18
CA ALA A 251 -8.95 0.66 3.57
C ALA A 251 -10.47 0.73 3.70
N ARG A 252 -11.07 0.05 4.68
CA ARG A 252 -12.52 0.01 4.84
C ARG A 252 -12.97 0.37 6.26
N TYR A 253 -14.01 1.20 6.32
CA TYR A 253 -14.65 1.66 7.54
C TYR A 253 -16.14 1.40 7.44
N LYS A 254 -16.72 0.58 8.30
CA LYS A 254 -18.19 0.49 8.36
C LYS A 254 -18.71 1.74 9.05
N ILE A 255 -19.78 2.29 8.52
CA ILE A 255 -20.38 3.52 9.03
C ILE A 255 -21.86 3.28 9.36
N LYS A 256 -22.39 4.10 10.26
CA LYS A 256 -23.81 4.09 10.63
C LYS A 256 -24.62 4.89 9.60
N GLY A 257 -25.79 4.37 9.21
CA GLY A 257 -26.75 5.08 8.34
C GLY A 257 -27.04 4.35 7.03
N GLU A 258 -27.34 5.11 5.98
CA GLU A 258 -27.75 4.59 4.66
C GLU A 258 -26.63 3.77 3.97
N PHE A 259 -25.38 4.21 4.13
CA PHE A 259 -24.23 3.58 3.49
C PHE A 259 -23.61 2.53 4.40
N SER A 260 -23.30 1.36 3.83
CA SER A 260 -22.77 0.22 4.60
C SER A 260 -21.32 0.37 5.04
N GLU A 261 -20.50 1.03 4.21
CA GLU A 261 -19.07 1.28 4.47
C GLU A 261 -18.53 2.42 3.60
N VAL A 262 -17.32 2.86 3.95
CA VAL A 262 -16.44 3.72 3.14
C VAL A 262 -15.23 2.89 2.76
N ALA A 263 -14.83 2.90 1.49
CA ALA A 263 -13.69 2.16 0.96
C ALA A 263 -12.69 3.11 0.29
N SER A 264 -11.48 3.27 0.83
CA SER A 264 -10.44 4.13 0.24
C SER A 264 -9.36 3.32 -0.47
N PHE A 265 -9.18 3.56 -1.77
CA PHE A 265 -8.09 3.00 -2.59
C PHE A 265 -6.80 3.83 -2.54
N THR A 266 -6.78 4.96 -1.81
CA THR A 266 -5.55 5.72 -1.53
C THR A 266 -4.93 5.31 -0.21
N HIS A 267 -3.59 5.28 -0.18
CA HIS A 267 -2.83 5.05 1.05
C HIS A 267 -2.95 6.21 2.05
N THR A 268 -3.34 7.40 1.60
CA THR A 268 -3.51 8.58 2.46
C THR A 268 -4.48 8.30 3.61
N TYR A 269 -5.59 7.61 3.32
CA TYR A 269 -6.65 7.37 4.30
C TYR A 269 -6.61 5.97 4.93
N VAL A 270 -5.48 5.27 4.82
CA VAL A 270 -5.24 4.01 5.55
C VAL A 270 -5.05 4.33 7.04
N GLY A 271 -5.79 3.65 7.91
CA GLY A 271 -5.76 3.87 9.37
C GLY A 271 -6.24 5.25 9.81
N GLN A 272 -7.02 5.94 8.97
CA GLN A 272 -7.39 7.34 9.15
C GLN A 272 -8.38 7.56 10.29
N ALA A 273 -9.36 6.67 10.43
CA ALA A 273 -10.44 6.77 11.40
C ALA A 273 -10.52 5.53 12.30
N LYS A 274 -11.08 5.69 13.50
CA LYS A 274 -11.32 4.63 14.48
C LYS A 274 -12.81 4.50 14.77
N LYS A 275 -13.23 3.34 15.28
CA LYS A 275 -14.58 3.14 15.79
C LYS A 275 -14.95 4.23 16.82
N GLY A 276 -16.15 4.81 16.67
CA GLY A 276 -16.69 5.89 17.49
C GLY A 276 -16.38 7.30 16.98
N GLU A 277 -15.50 7.47 15.99
CA GLU A 277 -15.22 8.78 15.39
C GLU A 277 -16.26 9.14 14.33
N VAL A 278 -16.62 10.42 14.26
CA VAL A 278 -17.42 10.99 13.16
C VAL A 278 -16.47 11.48 12.07
N ILE A 279 -16.74 11.09 10.84
CA ILE A 279 -15.93 11.44 9.66
C ILE A 279 -16.77 12.19 8.64
N GLU A 280 -16.15 13.16 7.98
CA GLU A 280 -16.65 13.73 6.72
C GLU A 280 -16.06 12.95 5.55
N VAL A 281 -16.91 12.46 4.66
CA VAL A 281 -16.51 11.62 3.53
C VAL A 281 -17.06 12.24 2.26
N SER A 282 -16.20 12.45 1.27
CA SER A 282 -16.55 12.86 -0.08
C SER A 282 -16.02 11.84 -1.06
N GLY A 283 -16.89 11.33 -1.94
CA GLY A 283 -16.54 10.23 -2.84
C GLY A 283 -17.64 9.88 -3.83
N ILE A 284 -17.56 8.68 -4.39
CA ILE A 284 -18.55 8.14 -5.34
C ILE A 284 -19.38 7.08 -4.63
N ILE A 285 -20.70 7.09 -4.85
CA ILE A 285 -21.60 6.03 -4.43
C ILE A 285 -21.37 4.81 -5.32
N GLU A 286 -21.04 3.68 -4.68
CA GLU A 286 -21.02 2.37 -5.31
C GLU A 286 -22.16 1.49 -4.78
N GLU A 287 -22.94 0.92 -5.70
CA GLU A 287 -24.00 -0.05 -5.42
C GLU A 287 -23.51 -1.47 -5.69
N TYR A 288 -23.78 -2.40 -4.77
CA TYR A 288 -23.46 -3.83 -4.87
C TYR A 288 -24.45 -4.65 -4.04
N ASP A 289 -24.95 -5.77 -4.56
CA ASP A 289 -25.87 -6.70 -3.86
C ASP A 289 -27.02 -5.99 -3.08
N GLY A 290 -27.62 -4.95 -3.67
CA GLY A 290 -28.69 -4.15 -3.04
C GLY A 290 -28.24 -3.21 -1.91
N LYS A 291 -26.92 -3.07 -1.67
CA LYS A 291 -26.31 -2.18 -0.68
C LYS A 291 -25.56 -1.05 -1.36
N LYS A 292 -25.34 0.04 -0.63
CA LYS A 292 -24.52 1.18 -1.06
C LYS A 292 -23.26 1.31 -0.19
N ARG A 293 -22.17 1.77 -0.77
CA ARG A 293 -20.97 2.25 -0.06
C ARG A 293 -20.44 3.53 -0.72
N ILE A 294 -19.50 4.18 -0.06
CA ILE A 294 -18.79 5.34 -0.60
C ILE A 294 -17.34 4.94 -0.90
N VAL A 295 -16.80 5.31 -2.07
CA VAL A 295 -15.42 5.06 -2.51
C VAL A 295 -14.66 6.34 -2.81
#